data_AF-A0A2V7IHA3-F1
#
_entry.id   AF-A0A2V7IHA3-F1
#
_cell.length_a   1.000
_cell.length_b   1.000
_cell.length_c   1.000
_cell.angle_alpha   90.00
_cell.angle_beta   90.00
_cell.angle_gamma   90.00
#
_symmetry.space_group_name_H-M   'P 1'
#
loop_
_entity.id
_entity.type
_entity.pdbx_description
1 polymer ?
#
loop_
_entity_poly.entity_id
_entity_poly.type
_entity_poly.pdbx_seq_one_letter_code
_entity_poly.pdbx_strand_id
1 'polypeptide(L)'
;MEGIRKDVVVLNLSLGNTDWYLRQMQRRSVFSFDSATAPAVYRGRSWPRPTGRVLSFSDDQLAALQPYYVLEQKTVVKLGTIATSLDPQLLGRQYLERADIVVLQAIKDQEGKRPFYFSRTVGLYADQMGLTGYLEGQGFARKLHYAPIAPSDSMLVVGQLGFVNVRRTNALLFDVYHAHTAARSRPRGWLDRPSEGIPALYGLIYQAMGQALKSRDPQLSSRALALADSVFNNTSYAER
;
A
#
# COMPACT_ATOMS: atom_id res chain seq x y z
N MET A 1 -6.82 26.79 2.19
CA MET A 1 -6.75 25.62 1.27
C MET A 1 -6.10 24.48 2.07
N GLU A 2 -6.84 23.41 2.37
CA GLU A 2 -6.69 22.49 3.53
C GLU A 2 -5.43 21.60 3.62
N GLY A 3 -4.27 21.97 3.08
CA GLY A 3 -3.04 21.17 3.24
C GLY A 3 -3.09 19.76 2.64
N ILE A 4 -4.08 19.47 1.79
CA ILE A 4 -4.27 18.16 1.16
C ILE A 4 -3.33 18.00 -0.04
N ARG A 5 -2.56 16.91 -0.06
CA ARG A 5 -1.68 16.48 -1.16
C ARG A 5 -2.50 16.17 -2.42
N LYS A 6 -2.24 16.87 -3.53
CA LYS A 6 -2.94 16.68 -4.83
C LYS A 6 -2.14 15.86 -5.85
N ASP A 7 -0.85 15.70 -5.61
CA ASP A 7 0.16 15.03 -6.43
C ASP A 7 0.06 13.49 -6.42
N VAL A 8 -0.88 12.94 -5.66
CA VAL A 8 -1.16 11.50 -5.61
C VAL A 8 -2.47 11.18 -6.34
N VAL A 9 -2.50 10.03 -7.00
CA VAL A 9 -3.74 9.41 -7.50
C VAL A 9 -4.04 8.22 -6.59
N VAL A 10 -5.26 8.14 -6.08
CA VAL A 10 -5.73 7.01 -5.29
C VAL A 10 -6.68 6.20 -6.17
N LEU A 11 -6.44 4.89 -6.24
CA LEU A 11 -7.36 3.91 -6.79
C LEU A 11 -7.96 3.11 -5.62
N ASN A 12 -9.22 3.40 -5.30
CA ASN A 12 -10.01 2.65 -4.34
C ASN A 12 -10.57 1.42 -5.05
N LEU A 13 -10.27 0.22 -4.52
CA LEU A 13 -10.63 -1.03 -5.18
C LEU A 13 -12.15 -1.19 -5.34
N SER A 14 -12.94 -0.85 -4.30
CA SER A 14 -14.40 -0.93 -4.35
C SER A 14 -14.99 0.01 -5.40
N LEU A 15 -14.48 1.25 -5.47
CA LEU A 15 -14.92 2.22 -6.48
C LEU A 15 -14.38 1.90 -7.88
N GLY A 16 -13.26 1.18 -7.97
CA GLY A 16 -12.64 0.71 -9.23
C GLY A 16 -13.56 -0.18 -10.06
N ASN A 17 -14.62 -0.72 -9.45
CA ASN A 17 -15.68 -1.46 -10.14
C ASN A 17 -16.75 -0.56 -10.81
N THR A 18 -16.64 0.77 -10.70
CA THR A 18 -17.66 1.70 -11.21
C THR A 18 -17.13 2.58 -12.35
N ASP A 19 -17.95 2.78 -13.39
CA ASP A 19 -17.59 3.62 -14.56
C ASP A 19 -17.24 5.06 -14.18
N TRP A 20 -18.08 5.68 -13.34
CA TRP A 20 -17.94 7.09 -12.99
C TRP A 20 -16.60 7.37 -12.31
N TYR A 21 -16.17 6.48 -11.42
CA TYR A 21 -14.93 6.63 -10.66
C TYR A 21 -13.70 6.52 -11.57
N LEU A 22 -13.72 5.56 -12.49
CA LEU A 22 -12.62 5.37 -13.43
C LEU A 22 -12.50 6.55 -14.41
N ARG A 23 -13.63 7.10 -14.88
CA ARG A 23 -13.64 8.33 -15.69
C ARG A 23 -13.14 9.54 -14.89
N GLN A 24 -13.56 9.67 -13.63
CA GLN A 24 -13.07 10.72 -12.73
C GLN A 24 -11.54 10.62 -12.55
N MET A 25 -11.03 9.41 -12.34
CA MET A 25 -9.58 9.18 -12.21
C MET A 25 -8.83 9.55 -13.49
N GLN A 26 -9.34 9.19 -14.66
CA GLN A 26 -8.70 9.55 -15.94
C GLN A 26 -8.70 11.06 -16.23
N ARG A 27 -9.76 11.79 -15.84
CA ARG A 27 -9.88 13.25 -16.04
C ARG A 27 -9.06 14.07 -15.04
N ARG A 28 -8.53 13.45 -13.99
CA ARG A 28 -7.78 14.13 -12.94
C ARG A 28 -6.52 14.80 -13.51
N SER A 29 -6.37 16.10 -13.27
CA SER A 29 -5.15 16.83 -13.63
C SER A 29 -3.93 16.26 -12.90
N VAL A 30 -2.78 16.26 -13.56
CA VAL A 30 -1.51 15.87 -12.92
C VAL A 30 -0.90 17.09 -12.23
N PHE A 31 -0.67 16.99 -10.92
CA PHE A 31 -0.05 18.05 -10.11
C PHE A 31 1.43 17.75 -9.89
N SER A 32 2.25 18.80 -9.85
CA SER A 32 3.66 18.68 -9.45
C SER A 32 3.77 18.36 -7.96
N PHE A 33 4.76 17.54 -7.60
CA PHE A 33 5.11 17.32 -6.20
C PHE A 33 5.86 18.53 -5.65
N ASP A 34 5.34 19.13 -4.57
CA ASP A 34 6.05 20.16 -3.83
C ASP A 34 7.01 19.51 -2.83
N SER A 35 8.29 19.48 -3.20
CA SER A 35 9.34 18.92 -2.34
C SER A 35 9.69 19.83 -1.17
N ALA A 36 9.34 21.11 -1.15
CA ALA A 36 9.75 22.03 -0.09
C ALA A 36 8.94 21.79 1.20
N THR A 37 7.65 21.47 1.06
CA THR A 37 6.72 21.24 2.17
C THR A 37 6.62 19.76 2.59
N ALA A 38 7.35 18.88 1.92
CA ALA A 38 7.28 17.43 2.18
C ALA A 38 8.07 16.98 3.43
N PRO A 39 7.74 15.81 4.00
CA PRO A 39 8.56 15.16 5.02
C PRO A 39 10.02 14.98 4.55
N ALA A 40 10.97 15.07 5.47
CA ALA A 40 12.42 15.05 5.17
C ALA A 40 12.84 13.89 4.25
N VAL A 41 12.22 12.73 4.43
CA VAL A 41 12.46 11.51 3.64
C VAL A 41 12.14 11.63 2.14
N TYR A 42 11.47 12.71 1.74
CA TYR A 42 11.08 13.03 0.36
C TYR A 42 11.64 14.39 -0.13
N ARG A 43 12.34 15.15 0.72
CA ARG A 43 12.92 16.45 0.37
C ARG A 43 14.25 16.32 -0.38
N GLY A 44 14.70 17.41 -1.00
CA GLY A 44 16.07 17.56 -1.50
C GLY A 44 16.38 16.74 -2.75
N ARG A 45 15.36 16.22 -3.45
CA ARG A 45 15.52 15.55 -4.74
C ARG A 45 14.53 16.05 -5.77
N SER A 46 14.91 15.96 -7.03
CA SER A 46 14.00 16.20 -8.15
C SER A 46 13.04 15.02 -8.29
N TRP A 47 11.75 15.33 -8.40
CA TRP A 47 10.70 14.37 -8.63
C TRP A 47 10.06 14.67 -9.98
N PRO A 48 10.33 13.86 -11.01
CA PRO A 48 9.78 14.08 -12.32
C PRO A 48 8.25 14.13 -12.25
N ARG A 49 7.66 15.21 -12.80
CA ARG A 49 6.21 15.31 -12.92
C ARG A 49 5.75 14.21 -13.89
N PRO A 50 4.87 13.29 -13.48
CA PRO A 50 4.37 12.26 -14.38
C PRO A 50 3.63 12.89 -15.57
N THR A 51 3.67 12.22 -16.71
CA THR A 51 2.94 12.66 -17.92
C THR A 51 1.83 11.66 -18.27
N GLY A 52 0.81 12.13 -18.96
CA GLY A 52 -0.29 11.30 -19.45
C GLY A 52 -1.29 10.82 -18.39
N ARG A 53 -2.24 10.01 -18.87
CA ARG A 53 -3.31 9.39 -18.07
C ARG A 53 -2.76 8.21 -17.24
N VAL A 54 -3.50 7.85 -16.19
CA VAL A 54 -3.19 6.70 -15.32
C VAL A 54 -3.45 5.36 -16.02
N LEU A 55 -4.46 5.33 -16.89
CA LEU A 55 -4.83 4.18 -17.69
C LEU A 55 -4.73 4.56 -19.16
N SER A 56 -4.26 3.65 -20.01
CA SER A 56 -4.21 3.80 -21.45
C SER A 56 -5.55 3.53 -22.14
N PHE A 57 -6.57 3.07 -21.41
CA PHE A 57 -7.90 2.83 -21.96
C PHE A 57 -8.52 4.11 -22.54
N SER A 58 -9.07 4.00 -23.74
CA SER A 58 -10.00 4.99 -24.27
C SER A 58 -11.30 5.02 -23.45
N ASP A 59 -12.11 6.07 -23.63
CA ASP A 59 -13.40 6.18 -22.97
C ASP A 59 -14.38 5.05 -23.37
N ASP A 60 -14.25 4.51 -24.57
CA ASP A 60 -15.04 3.38 -25.08
C ASP A 60 -14.55 2.05 -24.52
N GLN A 61 -13.22 1.83 -24.49
CA GLN A 61 -12.63 0.65 -23.87
C GLN A 61 -12.98 0.57 -22.38
N LEU A 62 -12.97 1.71 -21.70
CA LEU A 62 -13.36 1.80 -20.30
C LEU A 62 -14.85 1.45 -20.10
N ALA A 63 -15.73 1.92 -20.99
CA ALA A 63 -17.15 1.61 -20.96
C ALA A 63 -17.45 0.13 -21.24
N ALA A 64 -16.63 -0.50 -22.07
CA ALA A 64 -16.77 -1.90 -22.46
C ALA A 64 -16.27 -2.88 -21.40
N LEU A 65 -15.60 -2.40 -20.33
CA LEU A 65 -15.12 -3.28 -19.25
C LEU A 65 -16.28 -3.99 -18.58
N GLN A 66 -16.25 -5.32 -18.62
CA GLN A 66 -17.21 -6.17 -17.92
C GLN A 66 -17.03 -6.06 -16.40
N PRO A 67 -18.11 -6.26 -15.61
CA PRO A 67 -18.02 -6.28 -14.15
C PRO A 67 -17.08 -7.35 -13.61
N TYR A 68 -17.01 -8.49 -14.30
CA TYR A 68 -16.09 -9.59 -13.98
C TYR A 68 -15.64 -10.33 -15.24
N TYR A 69 -14.53 -11.06 -15.11
CA TYR A 69 -13.92 -11.89 -16.15
C TYR A 69 -13.60 -13.26 -15.54
N VAL A 70 -14.13 -14.33 -16.12
CA VAL A 70 -13.89 -15.69 -15.64
C VAL A 70 -12.40 -16.04 -15.78
N LEU A 71 -11.84 -16.64 -14.74
CA LEU A 71 -10.48 -17.16 -14.70
C LEU A 71 -10.56 -18.63 -14.32
N GLU A 72 -10.68 -19.49 -15.33
CA GLU A 72 -10.87 -20.94 -15.12
C GLU A 72 -9.60 -21.62 -14.61
N GLN A 73 -8.45 -21.13 -15.05
CA GLN A 73 -7.16 -21.72 -14.77
C GLN A 73 -6.10 -20.66 -14.53
N LYS A 74 -5.01 -21.09 -13.89
CA LYS A 74 -3.83 -20.27 -13.68
C LYS A 74 -3.33 -19.71 -15.02
N THR A 75 -3.27 -18.40 -15.11
CA THR A 75 -2.95 -17.68 -16.35
C THR A 75 -1.74 -16.78 -16.15
N VAL A 76 -0.71 -16.93 -16.97
CA VAL A 76 0.46 -16.04 -16.96
C VAL A 76 0.09 -14.71 -17.59
N VAL A 77 0.40 -13.62 -16.90
CA VAL A 77 0.18 -12.25 -17.37
C VAL A 77 1.48 -11.46 -17.35
N LYS A 78 1.63 -10.56 -18.32
CA LYS A 78 2.76 -9.63 -18.42
C LYS A 78 2.28 -8.21 -18.15
N LEU A 79 2.78 -7.63 -17.07
CA LEU A 79 2.46 -6.27 -16.61
C LEU A 79 3.68 -5.39 -16.85
N GLY A 80 3.95 -5.08 -18.12
CA GLY A 80 5.20 -4.46 -18.53
C GLY A 80 6.34 -5.48 -18.42
N THR A 81 7.39 -5.16 -17.67
CA THR A 81 8.50 -6.09 -17.40
C THR A 81 8.19 -7.15 -16.33
N ILE A 82 7.13 -6.97 -15.53
CA ILE A 82 6.70 -7.97 -14.54
C ILE A 82 6.02 -9.13 -15.26
N ALA A 83 6.55 -10.34 -15.08
CA ALA A 83 5.85 -11.59 -15.40
C ALA A 83 5.32 -12.20 -14.11
N THR A 84 4.00 -12.41 -14.03
CA THR A 84 3.34 -13.07 -12.89
C THR A 84 2.23 -14.00 -13.38
N SER A 85 1.61 -14.75 -12.47
CA SER A 85 0.50 -15.63 -12.77
C SER A 85 -0.70 -15.31 -11.89
N LEU A 86 -1.86 -15.11 -12.52
CA LEU A 86 -3.14 -15.02 -11.84
C LEU A 86 -3.63 -16.44 -11.60
N ASP A 87 -3.79 -16.81 -10.34
CA ASP A 87 -4.14 -18.16 -9.91
C ASP A 87 -5.47 -18.12 -9.14
N PRO A 88 -6.54 -18.77 -9.64
CA PRO A 88 -7.84 -18.80 -8.96
C PRO A 88 -7.77 -19.29 -7.51
N GLN A 89 -6.87 -20.22 -7.20
CA GLN A 89 -6.70 -20.73 -5.84
C GLN A 89 -6.12 -19.66 -4.92
N LEU A 90 -5.14 -18.91 -5.41
CA LEU A 90 -4.50 -17.84 -4.65
C LEU A 90 -5.43 -16.62 -4.49
N LEU A 91 -6.21 -16.30 -5.52
CA LEU A 91 -7.25 -15.27 -5.49
C LEU A 91 -8.43 -15.63 -4.57
N GLY A 92 -8.65 -16.93 -4.30
CA GLY A 92 -9.82 -17.42 -3.59
C GLY A 92 -11.12 -17.31 -4.41
N ARG A 93 -11.01 -17.10 -5.73
CA ARG A 93 -12.12 -16.96 -6.67
C ARG A 93 -11.71 -17.30 -8.10
N GLN A 94 -12.66 -17.79 -8.89
CA GLN A 94 -12.48 -18.14 -10.31
C GLN A 94 -12.84 -17.00 -11.27
N TYR A 95 -12.65 -15.75 -10.84
CA TYR A 95 -12.88 -14.57 -11.66
C TYR A 95 -12.04 -13.38 -11.19
N LEU A 96 -11.81 -12.46 -12.11
CA LEU A 96 -11.28 -11.14 -11.85
C LEU A 96 -12.44 -10.15 -11.84
N GLU A 97 -12.46 -9.24 -10.88
CA GLU A 97 -13.36 -8.10 -10.93
C GLU A 97 -12.84 -7.04 -11.90
N ARG A 98 -13.73 -6.14 -12.31
CA ARG A 98 -13.35 -4.96 -13.09
C ARG A 98 -12.20 -4.17 -12.44
N ALA A 99 -12.21 -4.01 -11.13
CA ALA A 99 -11.14 -3.34 -10.39
C ALA A 99 -9.77 -4.04 -10.56
N ASP A 100 -9.75 -5.37 -10.65
CA ASP A 100 -8.52 -6.13 -10.89
C ASP A 100 -7.93 -5.82 -12.25
N ILE A 101 -8.77 -5.81 -13.30
CA ILE A 101 -8.34 -5.44 -14.65
C ILE A 101 -7.76 -4.02 -14.66
N VAL A 102 -8.40 -3.09 -13.95
CA VAL A 102 -7.92 -1.72 -13.83
C VAL A 102 -6.57 -1.64 -13.11
N VAL A 103 -6.38 -2.37 -12.01
CA VAL A 103 -5.10 -2.42 -11.29
C VAL A 103 -4.00 -2.99 -12.18
N LEU A 104 -4.25 -4.13 -12.82
CA LEU A 104 -3.28 -4.79 -13.71
C LEU A 104 -2.88 -3.86 -14.87
N GLN A 105 -3.86 -3.19 -15.48
CA GLN A 105 -3.60 -2.20 -16.53
C GLN A 105 -2.80 -1.00 -15.99
N ALA A 106 -3.14 -0.48 -14.81
CA ALA A 106 -2.41 0.64 -14.21
C ALA A 106 -0.96 0.28 -13.87
N ILE A 107 -0.69 -0.94 -13.39
CA ILE A 107 0.68 -1.44 -13.18
C ILE A 107 1.43 -1.42 -14.52
N LYS A 108 0.86 -2.02 -15.56
CA LYS A 108 1.48 -2.06 -16.89
C LYS A 108 1.75 -0.65 -17.44
N ASP A 109 0.79 0.26 -17.34
CA ASP A 109 0.88 1.58 -17.96
C ASP A 109 1.80 2.56 -17.24
N GLN A 110 1.96 2.39 -15.93
CA GLN A 110 2.68 3.34 -15.08
C GLN A 110 4.14 2.93 -14.81
N GLU A 111 4.62 1.84 -15.41
CA GLU A 111 6.04 1.47 -15.41
C GLU A 111 6.91 2.64 -15.86
N GLY A 112 7.89 3.01 -15.04
CA GLY A 112 8.80 4.15 -15.29
C GLY A 112 8.16 5.54 -15.19
N LYS A 113 6.83 5.66 -15.05
CA LYS A 113 6.11 6.95 -15.00
C LYS A 113 5.72 7.36 -13.60
N ARG A 114 5.22 6.41 -12.80
CA ARG A 114 4.76 6.66 -11.43
C ARG A 114 5.18 5.51 -10.51
N PRO A 115 5.68 5.81 -9.30
CA PRO A 115 5.71 4.82 -8.24
C PRO A 115 4.30 4.27 -7.97
N PHE A 116 4.15 2.95 -7.90
CA PHE A 116 2.89 2.28 -7.61
C PHE A 116 2.95 1.68 -6.20
N TYR A 117 1.92 1.93 -5.40
CA TYR A 117 1.86 1.51 -4.00
C TYR A 117 0.53 0.84 -3.69
N PHE A 118 0.59 -0.24 -2.92
CA PHE A 118 -0.57 -0.86 -2.29
C PHE A 118 -0.64 -0.44 -0.82
N SER A 119 -1.81 -0.02 -0.35
CA SER A 119 -2.02 0.22 1.08
C SER A 119 -1.95 -1.10 1.85
N ARG A 120 -1.39 -1.12 3.07
CA ARG A 120 -1.50 -2.29 3.95
C ARG A 120 -2.95 -2.65 4.27
N THR A 121 -3.87 -1.67 4.19
CA THR A 121 -5.30 -1.87 4.43
C THR A 121 -6.01 -2.68 3.34
N VAL A 122 -5.39 -2.90 2.17
CA VAL A 122 -5.94 -3.83 1.16
C VAL A 122 -5.50 -5.28 1.40
N GLY A 123 -4.86 -5.56 2.54
CA GLY A 123 -4.47 -6.91 2.94
C GLY A 123 -3.53 -7.57 1.93
N LEU A 124 -3.84 -8.83 1.61
CA LEU A 124 -3.05 -9.67 0.69
C LEU A 124 -3.37 -9.43 -0.79
N TYR A 125 -4.16 -8.42 -1.14
CA TYR A 125 -4.63 -8.20 -2.51
C TYR A 125 -3.53 -8.33 -3.58
N ALA A 126 -2.39 -7.66 -3.38
CA ALA A 126 -1.27 -7.72 -4.33
C ALA A 126 -0.53 -9.07 -4.31
N ASP A 127 -0.44 -9.72 -3.15
CA ASP A 127 0.12 -11.08 -3.04
C ASP A 127 -0.76 -12.08 -3.80
N GLN A 128 -2.08 -11.93 -3.71
CA GLN A 128 -3.05 -12.76 -4.41
C GLN A 128 -2.96 -12.62 -5.94
N MET A 129 -2.47 -11.47 -6.42
CA MET A 129 -2.13 -11.22 -7.83
C MET A 129 -0.73 -11.74 -8.22
N GLY A 130 -0.09 -12.53 -7.35
CA GLY A 130 1.24 -13.10 -7.59
C GLY A 130 2.38 -12.07 -7.53
N LEU A 131 2.20 -10.94 -6.85
CA LEU A 131 3.20 -9.87 -6.81
C LEU A 131 4.09 -9.90 -5.56
N THR A 132 3.98 -10.90 -4.67
CA THR A 132 4.72 -10.93 -3.39
C THR A 132 6.21 -10.64 -3.51
N GLY A 133 6.89 -11.25 -4.50
CA GLY A 133 8.33 -11.06 -4.74
C GLY A 133 8.72 -9.67 -5.27
N TYR A 134 7.75 -8.79 -5.54
CA TYR A 134 7.94 -7.46 -6.11
C TYR A 134 7.54 -6.34 -5.13
N LEU A 135 7.12 -6.68 -3.91
CA LEU A 135 6.52 -5.74 -2.96
C LEU A 135 7.49 -5.37 -1.82
N GLU A 136 7.98 -4.12 -1.84
CA GLU A 136 8.78 -3.54 -0.76
C GLU A 136 7.86 -2.86 0.27
N GLY A 137 7.81 -3.37 1.49
CA GLY A 137 7.12 -2.74 2.61
C GLY A 137 7.79 -1.44 3.06
N GLN A 138 7.02 -0.35 3.09
CA GLN A 138 7.42 0.98 3.56
C GLN A 138 6.34 1.53 4.50
N GLY A 139 6.47 1.30 5.81
CA GLY A 139 5.44 1.70 6.78
C GLY A 139 4.07 1.09 6.47
N PHE A 140 3.07 1.95 6.27
CA PHE A 140 1.68 1.55 5.96
C PHE A 140 1.40 1.26 4.49
N ALA A 141 2.41 1.26 3.62
CA ALA A 141 2.27 0.96 2.20
C ALA A 141 3.30 -0.08 1.74
N ARG A 142 3.02 -0.71 0.61
CA ARG A 142 3.93 -1.63 -0.09
C ARG A 142 4.18 -1.08 -1.49
N LYS A 143 5.42 -0.70 -1.76
CA LYS A 143 5.85 -0.21 -3.07
C LYS A 143 6.02 -1.39 -4.01
N LEU A 144 5.47 -1.29 -5.22
CA LEU A 144 5.71 -2.24 -6.29
C LEU A 144 7.04 -1.93 -6.99
N HIS A 145 7.82 -2.96 -7.22
CA HIS A 145 9.02 -2.95 -8.05
C HIS A 145 8.76 -3.70 -9.35
N TYR A 146 9.38 -3.26 -10.44
CA TYR A 146 9.29 -3.92 -11.74
C TYR A 146 10.36 -5.00 -11.95
N ALA A 147 11.18 -5.23 -10.92
CA ALA A 147 12.10 -6.35 -10.82
C ALA A 147 11.91 -7.04 -9.47
N PRO A 148 12.15 -8.36 -9.37
CA PRO A 148 12.09 -9.07 -8.10
C PRO A 148 13.01 -8.46 -7.05
N ILE A 149 12.55 -8.46 -5.81
CA ILE A 149 13.29 -7.96 -4.66
C ILE A 149 14.05 -9.12 -4.01
N ALA A 150 15.30 -8.85 -3.63
CA ALA A 150 16.11 -9.77 -2.84
C ALA A 150 16.31 -9.23 -1.41
N PRO A 151 16.44 -10.11 -0.40
CA PRO A 151 16.87 -9.71 0.93
C PRO A 151 18.21 -8.97 0.90
N SER A 152 18.38 -8.00 1.80
CA SER A 152 19.65 -7.31 2.04
C SER A 152 19.66 -6.74 3.46
N ASP A 153 20.76 -6.13 3.89
CA ASP A 153 20.85 -5.51 5.22
C ASP A 153 19.76 -4.48 5.50
N SER A 154 19.27 -3.80 4.46
CA SER A 154 18.18 -2.82 4.58
C SER A 154 16.80 -3.39 4.22
N MET A 155 16.73 -4.60 3.64
CA MET A 155 15.52 -5.24 3.14
C MET A 155 15.33 -6.60 3.83
N LEU A 156 14.54 -6.63 4.90
CA LEU A 156 14.34 -7.83 5.71
C LEU A 156 12.97 -8.45 5.44
N VAL A 157 12.86 -9.77 5.58
CA VAL A 157 11.57 -10.44 5.65
C VAL A 157 11.09 -10.38 7.10
N VAL A 158 9.99 -9.66 7.36
CA VAL A 158 9.49 -9.40 8.72
C VAL A 158 8.14 -10.07 8.90
N GLY A 159 8.14 -11.33 9.35
CA GLY A 159 6.93 -12.10 9.64
C GLY A 159 5.87 -11.96 8.53
N GLN A 160 4.63 -11.63 8.92
CA GLN A 160 3.51 -11.43 7.99
C GLN A 160 3.59 -10.13 7.17
N LEU A 161 4.54 -9.24 7.45
CA LEU A 161 4.72 -8.01 6.68
C LEU A 161 5.46 -8.23 5.36
N GLY A 162 6.05 -9.42 5.14
CA GLY A 162 6.85 -9.74 3.95
C GLY A 162 8.16 -8.96 3.92
N PHE A 163 8.66 -8.63 2.72
CA PHE A 163 9.81 -7.75 2.56
C PHE A 163 9.51 -6.35 3.12
N VAL A 164 10.40 -5.85 3.98
CA VAL A 164 10.31 -4.54 4.62
C VAL A 164 11.64 -3.82 4.47
N ASN A 165 11.59 -2.61 3.92
CA ASN A 165 12.69 -1.69 3.97
C ASN A 165 12.76 -1.08 5.37
N VAL A 166 13.65 -1.61 6.22
CA VAL A 166 13.71 -1.29 7.65
C VAL A 166 14.04 0.19 7.87
N ARG A 167 15.04 0.71 7.15
CA ARG A 167 15.46 2.12 7.27
C ARG A 167 14.32 3.06 6.86
N ARG A 168 13.68 2.79 5.71
CA ARG A 168 12.56 3.60 5.22
C ARG A 168 11.37 3.51 6.17
N THR A 169 11.06 2.31 6.66
CA THR A 169 9.93 2.09 7.58
C THR A 169 10.16 2.80 8.90
N ASN A 170 11.36 2.72 9.49
CA ASN A 170 11.68 3.45 10.72
C ASN A 170 11.49 4.96 10.55
N ALA A 171 12.05 5.55 9.50
CA ALA A 171 11.91 6.99 9.26
C ALA A 171 10.43 7.40 9.09
N LEU A 172 9.63 6.57 8.40
CA LEU A 172 8.19 6.83 8.27
C LEU A 172 7.46 6.71 9.61
N LEU A 173 7.70 5.65 10.37
CA LEU A 173 7.03 5.39 11.64
C LEU A 173 7.38 6.43 12.71
N PHE A 174 8.64 6.84 12.81
CA PHE A 174 9.09 7.65 13.94
C PHE A 174 9.18 9.15 13.63
N ASP A 175 9.34 9.53 12.35
CA ASP A 175 9.56 10.93 11.97
C ASP A 175 8.41 11.53 11.15
N VAL A 176 7.53 10.70 10.57
CA VAL A 176 6.46 11.16 9.66
C VAL A 176 5.08 10.87 10.20
N TYR A 177 4.81 9.64 10.64
CA TYR A 177 3.49 9.26 11.11
C TYR A 177 3.22 9.69 12.55
N HIS A 178 1.96 9.96 12.85
CA HIS A 178 1.53 10.45 14.17
C HIS A 178 1.20 9.30 15.13
N ALA A 179 2.22 8.48 15.45
CA ALA A 179 2.09 7.30 16.32
C ALA A 179 1.39 7.60 17.67
N HIS A 180 1.73 8.74 18.27
CA HIS A 180 1.16 9.20 19.54
C HIS A 180 -0.36 9.42 19.45
N THR A 181 -0.89 9.78 18.28
CA THR A 181 -2.34 9.96 18.08
C THR A 181 -3.04 8.61 18.07
N ALA A 182 -2.44 7.58 17.45
CA ALA A 182 -2.95 6.22 17.51
C ALA A 182 -2.87 5.67 18.94
N ALA A 183 -1.73 5.88 19.63
CA ALA A 183 -1.45 5.38 20.98
C ALA A 183 -2.20 6.12 22.12
N ARG A 184 -2.83 7.26 21.84
CA ARG A 184 -3.52 8.09 22.84
C ARG A 184 -4.56 7.27 23.63
N SER A 185 -4.53 7.39 24.95
CA SER A 185 -5.52 6.75 25.83
C SER A 185 -6.96 7.15 25.47
N ARG A 186 -7.84 6.15 25.39
CA ARG A 186 -9.26 6.26 25.07
C ARG A 186 -10.05 5.40 26.08
N PRO A 187 -10.29 5.89 27.30
CA PRO A 187 -10.94 5.10 28.36
C PRO A 187 -12.40 4.75 28.04
N ARG A 188 -13.04 5.48 27.12
CA ARG A 188 -14.38 5.19 26.61
C ARG A 188 -14.37 4.29 25.37
N GLY A 189 -13.20 3.82 24.94
CA GLY A 189 -13.02 3.03 23.73
C GLY A 189 -13.33 3.80 22.45
N TRP A 190 -13.76 3.05 21.44
CA TRP A 190 -14.19 3.56 20.14
C TRP A 190 -15.70 3.46 20.00
N LEU A 191 -16.28 4.29 19.14
CA LEU A 191 -17.73 4.30 18.89
C LEU A 191 -18.22 2.93 18.41
N ASP A 192 -17.42 2.25 17.59
CA ASP A 192 -17.68 0.94 17.02
C ASP A 192 -16.36 0.19 16.76
N ARG A 193 -16.46 -1.13 16.58
CA ARG A 193 -15.29 -2.01 16.35
C ARG A 193 -14.53 -1.69 15.05
N PRO A 194 -15.19 -1.40 13.90
CA PRO A 194 -14.49 -0.97 12.69
C PRO A 194 -13.59 0.27 12.87
N SER A 195 -13.98 1.20 13.74
CA SER A 195 -13.18 2.40 14.06
C SER A 195 -11.82 2.08 14.69
N GLU A 196 -11.66 0.88 15.26
CA GLU A 196 -10.39 0.41 15.85
C GLU A 196 -9.37 -0.06 14.82
N GLY A 197 -9.79 -0.37 13.59
CA GLY A 197 -8.97 -1.10 12.62
C GLY A 197 -7.70 -0.36 12.18
N ILE A 198 -7.79 0.95 11.95
CA ILE A 198 -6.61 1.77 11.60
C ILE A 198 -5.64 1.87 12.79
N PRO A 199 -6.07 2.20 14.01
CA PRO A 199 -5.23 2.06 15.20
C PRO A 199 -4.59 0.68 15.33
N ALA A 200 -5.35 -0.41 15.22
CA ALA A 200 -4.80 -1.76 15.33
C ALA A 200 -3.68 -2.02 14.30
N LEU A 201 -3.81 -1.50 13.08
CA LEU A 201 -2.75 -1.56 12.07
C LEU A 201 -1.48 -0.82 12.48
N TYR A 202 -1.58 0.32 13.20
CA TYR A 202 -0.41 0.95 13.83
C TYR A 202 0.24 -0.03 14.80
N GLY A 203 -0.52 -0.61 15.73
CA GLY A 203 -0.03 -1.55 16.72
C GLY A 203 0.74 -2.72 16.09
N LEU A 204 0.15 -3.37 15.08
CA LEU A 204 0.75 -4.49 14.37
C LEU A 204 2.09 -4.13 13.70
N ILE A 205 2.17 -2.96 13.06
CA ILE A 205 3.41 -2.55 12.39
C ILE A 205 4.48 -2.16 13.41
N TYR A 206 4.14 -1.46 14.49
CA TYR A 206 5.10 -1.16 15.56
C TYR A 206 5.58 -2.42 16.27
N GLN A 207 4.71 -3.40 16.51
CA GLN A 207 5.08 -4.67 17.12
C GLN A 207 6.04 -5.45 16.22
N ALA A 208 5.72 -5.59 14.94
CA ALA A 208 6.56 -6.28 13.97
C ALA A 208 7.94 -5.61 13.81
N MET A 209 7.97 -4.27 13.76
CA MET A 209 9.23 -3.52 13.72
C MET A 209 10.01 -3.63 15.03
N GLY A 210 9.33 -3.61 16.17
CA GLY A 210 9.94 -3.83 17.48
C GLY A 210 10.67 -5.17 17.55
N GLN A 211 10.04 -6.24 17.07
CA GLN A 211 10.67 -7.56 16.96
C GLN A 211 11.85 -7.55 15.99
N ALA A 212 11.69 -6.97 14.80
CA ALA A 212 12.73 -6.92 13.78
C ALA A 212 13.98 -6.11 14.20
N LEU A 213 13.82 -5.14 15.09
CA LEU A 213 14.89 -4.26 15.56
C LEU A 213 15.62 -4.77 16.81
N LYS A 214 15.13 -5.83 17.46
CA LYS A 214 15.62 -6.27 18.78
C LYS A 214 17.13 -6.44 18.90
N SER A 215 17.78 -6.99 17.87
CA SER A 215 19.24 -7.20 17.83
C SER A 215 20.03 -6.05 17.19
N ARG A 216 19.35 -5.16 16.45
CA ARG A 216 19.98 -4.12 15.63
C ARG A 216 19.95 -2.75 16.30
N ASP A 217 18.85 -2.44 16.96
CA ASP A 217 18.61 -1.20 17.68
C ASP A 217 17.66 -1.49 18.86
N PRO A 218 18.20 -1.96 20.00
CA PRO A 218 17.40 -2.34 21.17
C PRO A 218 16.58 -1.17 21.72
N GLN A 219 17.09 0.06 21.64
CA GLN A 219 16.38 1.24 22.14
C GLN A 219 15.14 1.55 21.28
N LEU A 220 15.30 1.56 19.95
CA LEU A 220 14.18 1.78 19.05
C LEU A 220 13.19 0.61 19.06
N SER A 221 13.69 -0.62 19.24
CA SER A 221 12.88 -1.82 19.47
C SER A 221 11.96 -1.64 20.68
N SER A 222 12.50 -1.28 21.86
CA SER A 222 11.70 -1.03 23.06
C SER A 222 10.67 0.09 22.87
N ARG A 223 11.05 1.18 22.19
CA ARG A 223 10.12 2.27 21.87
C ARG A 223 8.98 1.82 20.95
N ALA A 224 9.27 1.00 19.95
CA ALA A 224 8.27 0.46 19.04
C ALA A 224 7.28 -0.45 19.80
N LEU A 225 7.78 -1.38 20.62
CA LEU A 225 6.95 -2.29 21.41
C LEU A 225 6.04 -1.52 22.38
N ALA A 226 6.58 -0.52 23.10
CA ALA A 226 5.78 0.31 24.00
C ALA A 226 4.66 1.08 23.26
N LEU A 227 4.92 1.57 22.05
CA LEU A 227 3.89 2.19 21.21
C LEU A 227 2.83 1.18 20.76
N ALA A 228 3.25 -0.03 20.38
CA ALA A 228 2.33 -1.09 20.00
C ALA A 228 1.40 -1.46 21.16
N ASP A 229 1.96 -1.69 22.36
CA ASP A 229 1.19 -2.01 23.57
C ASP A 229 0.21 -0.88 23.91
N SER A 230 0.67 0.38 23.87
CA SER A 230 -0.20 1.54 24.09
C SER A 230 -1.33 1.63 23.07
N VAL A 231 -1.10 1.27 21.81
CA VAL A 231 -2.16 1.21 20.80
C VAL A 231 -3.13 0.08 21.10
N PHE A 232 -2.64 -1.13 21.36
CA PHE A 232 -3.48 -2.30 21.59
C PHE A 232 -4.35 -2.16 22.84
N ASN A 233 -3.84 -1.54 23.91
CA ASN A 233 -4.60 -1.22 25.12
C ASN A 233 -5.83 -0.32 24.85
N ASN A 234 -5.91 0.32 23.68
CA ASN A 234 -7.06 1.13 23.26
C ASN A 234 -7.96 0.41 22.24
N THR A 235 -7.79 -0.91 22.04
CA THR A 235 -8.51 -1.68 21.01
C THR A 235 -8.88 -3.08 21.53
N SER A 236 -9.91 -3.68 20.95
CA SER A 236 -10.28 -5.09 21.16
C SER A 236 -9.30 -6.09 20.53
N TYR A 237 -8.18 -5.63 19.96
CA TYR A 237 -7.15 -6.46 19.34
C TYR A 237 -6.07 -6.94 20.32
N ALA A 238 -6.05 -6.43 21.56
CA ALA A 238 -5.10 -6.87 22.59
C ALA A 238 -5.34 -8.31 23.09
N GLU A 239 -6.55 -8.85 22.89
CA GLU A 239 -7.00 -10.14 23.45
C GLU A 239 -6.87 -11.32 22.46
N ARG A 240 -6.17 -11.16 21.33
CA ARG A 240 -5.96 -12.21 20.32
C ARG A 240 -4.49 -12.38 19.98
#